data_AF-A0A804NT66-F1
#
_entry.id   AF-A0A804NT66-F1
#
_cell.length_a   1.000
_cell.length_b   1.000
_cell.length_c   1.000
_cell.angle_alpha   90.00
_cell.angle_beta   90.00
_cell.angle_gamma   90.00
#
_symmetry.space_group_name_H-M   'P 1'
#
loop_
_entity.id
_entity.type
_entity.pdbx_description
1 polymer ?
#
loop_
_entity_poly.entity_id
_entity_poly.type
_entity_poly.pdbx_seq_one_letter_code
_entity_poly.pdbx_strand_id
1 'polypeptide(L)'
;MVLHGVDAKRMRFHTDLKNRRFDHIVFNFPRGAFRGKQNDLRMIDLHKELVWGFFRNACHIVRQLGEVHVTHKSGEPYDSWDLEHLASEPSFAMVDKVPFQREDYPGYNQKRGDGKRCNKPFDLGACCTFKFQIRNLKKLKQMNRRSRLIPNLGGNNFHPGHSVTDRGVFHPVAPVEARSWHHFSR
;
A
#
# COMPACT_ATOMS: atom_id res chain seq x y z
N MET A 1 -10.13 -14.47 3.57
CA MET A 1 -10.54 -14.33 4.98
C MET A 1 -10.71 -12.85 5.30
N VAL A 2 -11.86 -12.43 5.83
CA VAL A 2 -12.09 -11.06 6.30
C VAL A 2 -12.37 -11.12 7.80
N LEU A 3 -11.51 -10.48 8.60
CA LEU A 3 -11.71 -10.34 10.05
C LEU A 3 -12.15 -8.93 10.38
N HIS A 4 -13.06 -8.81 11.35
CA HIS A 4 -13.58 -7.55 11.83
C HIS A 4 -13.08 -7.33 13.27
N GLY A 5 -13.01 -6.06 13.72
CA GLY A 5 -12.58 -5.76 15.09
C GLY A 5 -11.09 -5.97 15.37
N VAL A 6 -10.27 -6.09 14.33
CA VAL A 6 -8.80 -6.20 14.47
C VAL A 6 -8.20 -4.80 14.61
N ASP A 7 -7.51 -4.54 15.71
CA ASP A 7 -6.70 -3.32 15.87
C ASP A 7 -5.44 -3.41 15.00
N ALA A 8 -5.35 -2.58 13.97
CA ALA A 8 -4.22 -2.55 13.03
C ALA A 8 -2.86 -2.31 13.72
N LYS A 9 -2.83 -1.58 14.84
CA LYS A 9 -1.61 -1.32 15.62
C LYS A 9 -1.23 -2.47 16.57
N ARG A 10 -2.08 -3.49 16.69
CA ARG A 10 -1.86 -4.66 17.56
C ARG A 10 -2.10 -6.00 16.85
N MET A 11 -2.38 -5.98 15.54
CA MET A 11 -2.86 -7.13 14.80
C MET A 11 -1.92 -8.34 14.85
N ARG A 12 -0.61 -8.12 15.05
CA ARG A 12 0.36 -9.23 15.20
C ARG A 12 0.10 -10.11 16.45
N PHE A 13 -0.62 -9.59 17.43
CA PHE A 13 -0.96 -10.28 18.68
C PHE A 13 -2.39 -10.84 18.69
N HIS A 14 -3.20 -10.52 17.67
CA HIS A 14 -4.57 -11.00 17.57
C HIS A 14 -4.60 -12.53 17.53
N THR A 15 -5.50 -13.16 18.29
CA THR A 15 -5.55 -14.63 18.45
C THR A 15 -5.60 -15.36 17.12
N ASP A 16 -6.40 -14.88 16.16
CA ASP A 16 -6.54 -15.49 14.84
C ASP A 16 -5.36 -15.22 13.89
N LEU A 17 -4.51 -14.22 14.18
CA LEU A 17 -3.45 -13.74 13.28
C LEU A 17 -2.04 -14.12 13.75
N LYS A 18 -1.78 -14.14 15.06
CA LYS A 18 -0.42 -14.23 15.65
C LYS A 18 0.41 -15.42 15.17
N ASN A 19 -0.26 -16.54 14.88
CA ASN A 19 0.37 -17.79 14.44
C ASN A 19 0.22 -18.04 12.93
N ARG A 20 -0.22 -17.04 12.16
CA ARG A 20 -0.40 -17.15 10.70
C ARG A 20 0.59 -16.26 9.97
N ARG A 21 0.82 -16.58 8.70
CA ARG A 21 1.52 -15.71 7.76
C ARG A 21 0.68 -15.55 6.51
N PHE A 22 0.66 -14.35 5.96
CA PHE A 22 -0.21 -13.99 4.84
C PHE A 22 0.61 -13.66 3.60
N ASP A 23 0.15 -14.12 2.43
CA ASP A 23 0.66 -13.69 1.14
C ASP A 23 0.27 -12.24 0.85
N HIS A 24 -0.95 -11.85 1.19
CA HIS A 24 -1.45 -10.48 1.05
C HIS A 24 -2.13 -9.99 2.34
N ILE A 25 -1.81 -8.77 2.76
CA ILE A 25 -2.49 -8.05 3.85
C ILE A 25 -3.01 -6.74 3.28
N VAL A 26 -4.32 -6.52 3.34
CA VAL A 26 -4.97 -5.36 2.72
C VAL A 26 -5.60 -4.48 3.79
N PHE A 27 -5.31 -3.17 3.73
CA PHE A 27 -5.97 -2.17 4.56
C PHE A 27 -6.57 -1.05 3.68
N ASN A 28 -7.87 -1.17 3.39
CA ASN A 28 -8.57 -0.21 2.54
C ASN A 28 -9.10 0.98 3.32
N PHE A 29 -8.74 2.19 2.90
CA PHE A 29 -9.14 3.48 3.45
C PHE A 29 -8.92 3.57 4.97
N PRO A 30 -7.66 3.47 5.44
CA PRO A 30 -7.33 3.53 6.85
C PRO A 30 -7.85 4.82 7.47
N ARG A 31 -8.77 4.68 8.42
CA ARG A 31 -9.36 5.80 9.14
C ARG A 31 -9.43 5.48 10.62
N GLY A 32 -8.91 6.36 11.46
CA GLY A 32 -9.08 6.24 12.90
C GLY A 32 -10.42 6.78 13.36
N ALA A 33 -10.83 6.40 14.57
CA ALA A 33 -12.02 6.94 15.24
C ALA A 33 -11.79 8.38 15.77
N PHE A 34 -11.11 9.21 15.00
CA PHE A 34 -10.75 10.57 15.38
C PHE A 34 -11.85 11.55 14.99
N ARG A 35 -12.18 12.48 15.88
CA ARG A 35 -13.12 13.57 15.62
C ARG A 35 -12.34 14.79 15.16
N GLY A 36 -12.61 15.28 13.96
CA GLY A 36 -11.97 16.47 13.40
C GLY A 36 -12.18 16.62 11.90
N LYS A 37 -11.77 17.76 11.34
CA LYS A 37 -11.73 17.96 9.89
C LYS A 37 -10.58 17.14 9.29
N GLN A 38 -10.77 16.59 8.10
CA GLN A 38 -9.76 15.74 7.44
C GLN A 38 -8.43 16.48 7.15
N ASN A 39 -8.48 17.81 7.09
CA ASN A 39 -7.32 18.66 6.80
C ASN A 39 -6.72 19.30 8.08
N ASP A 40 -7.21 18.94 9.28
CA ASP A 40 -6.56 19.34 10.54
C ASP A 40 -5.24 18.57 10.66
N LEU A 41 -4.12 19.28 10.81
CA LEU A 41 -2.78 18.69 10.90
C LEU A 41 -2.70 17.60 11.98
N ARG A 42 -3.36 17.80 13.13
CA ARG A 42 -3.39 16.78 14.20
C ARG A 42 -4.12 15.52 13.76
N MET A 43 -5.17 15.65 12.95
CA MET A 43 -5.87 14.49 12.40
C MET A 43 -5.01 13.78 11.36
N ILE A 44 -4.27 14.53 10.54
CA ILE A 44 -3.32 13.96 9.57
C ILE A 44 -2.26 13.14 10.32
N ASP A 45 -1.66 13.68 11.37
CA ASP A 45 -0.62 12.98 12.16
C ASP A 45 -1.16 11.71 12.83
N LEU A 46 -2.35 11.76 13.41
CA LEU A 46 -2.99 10.57 14.00
C LEU A 46 -3.28 9.47 12.96
N HIS A 47 -3.65 9.86 11.73
CA HIS A 47 -3.82 8.88 10.66
C HIS A 47 -2.48 8.33 10.17
N LYS A 48 -1.44 9.17 10.04
CA LYS A 48 -0.07 8.73 9.74
C LYS A 48 0.41 7.71 10.77
N GLU A 49 0.18 7.97 12.06
CA GLU A 49 0.52 7.06 13.17
C GLU A 49 -0.23 5.72 13.06
N LEU A 50 -1.52 5.75 12.70
CA LEU A 50 -2.32 4.54 12.46
C LEU A 50 -1.72 3.70 11.32
N VAL A 51 -1.42 4.32 10.19
CA VAL A 51 -0.88 3.66 9.00
C VAL A 51 0.53 3.12 9.27
N TRP A 52 1.39 3.91 9.92
CA TRP A 52 2.71 3.47 10.34
C TRP A 52 2.63 2.27 11.31
N GLY A 53 1.73 2.34 12.30
CA GLY A 53 1.51 1.26 13.25
C GLY A 53 1.01 -0.03 12.58
N PHE A 54 0.19 0.11 11.53
CA PHE A 54 -0.20 -1.00 10.66
C PHE A 54 1.01 -1.63 9.97
N PHE A 55 1.85 -0.86 9.27
CA PHE A 55 3.06 -1.39 8.63
C PHE A 55 3.99 -2.08 9.64
N ARG A 56 4.19 -1.47 10.81
CA ARG A 56 5.00 -2.04 11.90
C ARG A 56 4.47 -3.38 12.41
N ASN A 57 3.16 -3.62 12.36
CA ASN A 57 2.60 -4.92 12.72
C ASN A 57 2.62 -5.90 11.54
N ALA A 58 2.38 -5.41 10.33
CA ALA A 58 2.30 -6.20 9.11
C ALA A 58 3.62 -6.93 8.83
N CYS A 59 4.76 -6.28 9.08
CA CYS A 59 6.08 -6.88 8.87
C CYS A 59 6.30 -8.20 9.64
N HIS A 60 5.57 -8.43 10.72
CA HIS A 60 5.69 -9.65 11.53
C HIS A 60 4.80 -10.81 11.05
N ILE A 61 3.75 -10.52 10.29
CA ILE A 61 2.74 -11.52 9.88
C ILE A 61 2.61 -11.65 8.36
N VAL A 62 3.29 -10.83 7.56
CA VAL A 62 3.42 -11.06 6.11
C VAL A 62 4.47 -12.14 5.83
N ARG A 63 4.28 -12.95 4.78
CA ARG A 63 5.29 -13.93 4.34
C ARG A 63 6.48 -13.23 3.71
N GLN A 64 7.61 -13.94 3.64
CA GLN A 64 8.72 -13.53 2.77
C GLN A 64 8.19 -13.47 1.33
N LEU A 65 8.31 -12.31 0.67
CA LEU A 65 7.74 -12.00 -0.65
C LEU A 65 6.22 -11.75 -0.68
N GLY A 66 5.54 -11.79 0.47
CA GLY A 66 4.16 -11.33 0.55
C GLY A 66 4.06 -9.81 0.40
N GLU A 67 2.86 -9.34 0.11
CA GLU A 67 2.54 -7.93 -0.13
C GLU A 67 1.64 -7.35 0.95
N VAL A 68 1.86 -6.07 1.24
CA VAL A 68 0.99 -5.25 2.07
C VAL A 68 0.40 -4.18 1.18
N HIS A 69 -0.92 -4.11 1.10
CA HIS A 69 -1.65 -3.18 0.26
C HIS A 69 -2.36 -2.16 1.14
N VAL A 70 -2.20 -0.88 0.82
CA VAL A 70 -2.96 0.21 1.45
C VAL A 70 -3.71 0.94 0.36
N THR A 71 -5.04 0.96 0.44
CA THR A 71 -5.85 1.78 -0.46
C THR A 71 -6.11 3.13 0.20
N HIS A 72 -5.82 4.20 -0.53
CA HIS A 72 -6.01 5.56 -0.05
C HIS A 72 -6.52 6.46 -1.16
N LYS A 73 -7.21 7.55 -0.77
CA LYS A 73 -7.52 8.64 -1.70
C LYS A 73 -6.23 9.25 -2.25
N SER A 74 -6.25 9.67 -3.51
CA SER A 74 -5.15 10.35 -4.18
C SER A 74 -5.41 11.86 -4.26
N GLY A 75 -4.32 12.64 -4.38
CA GLY A 75 -4.37 14.10 -4.39
C GLY A 75 -4.30 14.72 -3.00
N GLU A 76 -4.08 16.03 -2.94
CA GLU A 76 -4.00 16.77 -1.68
C GLU A 76 -5.35 16.77 -0.93
N PRO A 77 -5.33 16.71 0.42
CA PRO A 77 -4.16 16.67 1.30
C PRO A 77 -3.63 15.25 1.55
N TYR A 78 -4.14 14.23 0.86
CA TYR A 78 -3.86 12.84 1.16
C TYR A 78 -2.45 12.41 0.71
N ASP A 79 -1.95 12.97 -0.38
CA ASP A 79 -0.58 12.69 -0.85
C ASP A 79 0.48 13.17 0.17
N SER A 80 0.21 14.26 0.91
CA SER A 80 1.03 14.73 2.05
C SER A 80 1.20 13.73 3.19
N TRP A 81 0.46 12.60 3.16
CA TRP A 81 0.63 11.54 4.14
C TRP A 81 1.93 10.76 3.95
N ASP A 82 2.47 10.75 2.73
CA ASP A 82 3.69 10.06 2.33
C ASP A 82 3.71 8.59 2.80
N LEU A 83 2.79 7.82 2.24
CA LEU A 83 2.65 6.39 2.56
C LEU A 83 3.95 5.61 2.32
N GLU A 84 4.75 6.02 1.33
CA GLU A 84 6.02 5.39 1.04
C GLU A 84 7.03 5.62 2.17
N HIS A 85 7.14 6.85 2.68
CA HIS A 85 7.95 7.14 3.85
C HIS A 85 7.48 6.36 5.09
N LEU A 86 6.17 6.36 5.39
CA LEU A 86 5.62 5.62 6.53
C LEU A 86 5.89 4.11 6.45
N ALA A 87 5.89 3.54 5.25
CA ALA A 87 6.17 2.12 5.02
C ALA A 87 7.68 1.80 5.07
N SER A 88 8.52 2.76 4.70
CA SER A 88 9.98 2.57 4.61
C SER A 88 10.63 2.25 5.97
N GLU A 89 10.14 2.88 7.03
CA GLU A 89 10.62 2.70 8.41
C GLU A 89 10.44 1.23 8.89
N PRO A 90 9.26 0.58 8.74
CA PRO A 90 9.12 -0.86 8.96
C PRO A 90 9.72 -1.78 7.87
N SER A 91 10.67 -1.28 7.09
CA SER A 91 11.41 -2.00 6.03
C SER A 91 10.60 -2.41 4.81
N PHE A 92 9.50 -1.72 4.49
CA PHE A 92 8.80 -1.94 3.23
C PHE A 92 9.35 -1.03 2.11
N ALA A 93 9.16 -1.45 0.86
CA ALA A 93 9.32 -0.61 -0.32
C ALA A 93 8.05 -0.72 -1.16
N MET A 94 7.62 0.41 -1.72
CA MET A 94 6.53 0.41 -2.69
C MET A 94 6.99 -0.30 -3.95
N VAL A 95 6.21 -1.27 -4.41
CA VAL A 95 6.47 -2.04 -5.64
C VAL A 95 5.53 -1.66 -6.77
N ASP A 96 4.37 -1.09 -6.43
CA ASP A 96 3.34 -0.73 -7.41
C ASP A 96 2.34 0.28 -6.80
N LYS A 97 1.69 1.06 -7.66
CA LYS A 97 0.60 1.98 -7.32
C LYS A 97 -0.43 1.92 -8.45
N VAL A 98 -1.59 1.33 -8.16
CA VAL A 98 -2.66 1.14 -9.15
C VAL A 98 -3.91 1.94 -8.76
N PRO A 99 -4.72 2.42 -9.71
CA PRO A 99 -6.04 2.96 -9.40
C PRO A 99 -6.87 1.94 -8.63
N PHE A 100 -7.60 2.39 -7.60
CA PHE A 100 -8.53 1.53 -6.90
C PHE A 100 -9.79 1.33 -7.75
N GLN A 101 -10.11 0.07 -8.03
CA GLN A 101 -11.36 -0.32 -8.66
C GLN A 101 -12.18 -1.11 -7.65
N ARG A 102 -13.42 -0.69 -7.39
CA ARG A 102 -14.28 -1.38 -6.41
C ARG A 102 -14.63 -2.79 -6.90
N GLU A 103 -14.66 -2.96 -8.21
CA GLU A 103 -15.00 -4.17 -8.95
C GLU A 103 -14.02 -5.32 -8.64
N ASP A 104 -12.78 -4.98 -8.23
CA ASP A 104 -11.77 -5.95 -7.77
C ASP A 104 -12.13 -6.61 -6.43
N TYR A 105 -13.12 -6.08 -5.71
CA TYR A 105 -13.56 -6.56 -4.39
C TYR A 105 -15.06 -6.87 -4.36
N PRO A 106 -15.51 -8.00 -4.93
CA PRO A 106 -16.91 -8.42 -4.86
C PRO A 106 -17.44 -8.43 -3.42
N GLY A 107 -18.56 -7.76 -3.18
CA GLY A 107 -19.17 -7.62 -1.85
C GLY A 107 -18.59 -6.48 -0.99
N TYR A 108 -17.60 -5.73 -1.48
CA TYR A 108 -17.07 -4.57 -0.77
C TYR A 108 -18.10 -3.44 -0.68
N ASN A 109 -18.44 -3.07 0.56
CA ASN A 109 -19.31 -1.94 0.85
C ASN A 109 -18.64 -1.01 1.87
N GLN A 110 -18.21 0.16 1.41
CA GLN A 110 -17.51 1.14 2.24
C GLN A 110 -18.38 1.68 3.37
N LYS A 111 -17.79 1.83 4.56
CA LYS A 111 -18.42 2.52 5.70
C LYS A 111 -17.79 3.89 5.90
N ARG A 112 -18.61 4.88 6.24
CA ARG A 112 -18.16 6.24 6.58
C ARG A 112 -17.48 6.33 7.96
N GLY A 113 -17.40 5.24 8.71
CA GLY A 113 -17.03 5.20 10.12
C GLY A 113 -18.13 4.55 10.94
N ASP A 114 -18.38 5.05 12.15
CA ASP A 114 -19.42 4.57 13.05
C ASP A 114 -20.64 5.52 13.11
N GLY A 115 -21.73 5.08 13.73
CA GLY A 115 -22.93 5.85 14.01
C GLY A 115 -24.02 5.75 12.92
N LYS A 116 -25.10 6.53 13.09
CA LYS A 116 -26.34 6.40 12.28
C LYS A 116 -26.16 6.57 10.76
N ARG A 117 -25.04 7.14 10.32
CA ARG A 117 -24.71 7.37 8.90
C ARG A 117 -23.60 6.46 8.38
N CYS A 118 -23.15 5.46 9.15
CA CYS A 118 -22.03 4.59 8.81
C CYS A 118 -22.17 3.92 7.44
N ASN A 119 -23.39 3.48 7.09
CA ASN A 119 -23.69 2.79 5.84
C ASN A 119 -24.20 3.71 4.72
N LYS A 120 -24.19 5.04 4.90
CA LYS A 120 -24.63 5.95 3.83
C LYS A 120 -23.56 5.99 2.73
N PRO A 121 -23.93 5.79 1.45
CA PRO A 121 -22.97 5.85 0.34
C PRO A 121 -22.31 7.22 0.27
N PHE A 122 -21.08 7.26 -0.24
CA PHE A 122 -20.32 8.47 -0.49
C PHE A 122 -19.40 8.30 -1.68
N ASP A 123 -19.15 9.38 -2.39
CA ASP A 123 -18.14 9.37 -3.44
C ASP A 123 -16.73 9.21 -2.82
N LEU A 124 -16.00 8.21 -3.31
CA LEU A 124 -14.61 7.98 -2.91
C LEU A 124 -13.69 9.01 -3.56
N GLY A 125 -14.06 9.53 -4.74
CA GLY A 125 -13.17 10.28 -5.61
C GLY A 125 -12.01 9.41 -6.11
N ALA A 126 -10.97 10.04 -6.63
CA ALA A 126 -9.77 9.35 -7.09
C ALA A 126 -9.06 8.65 -5.91
N CYS A 127 -8.77 7.37 -6.08
CA CYS A 127 -8.13 6.53 -5.06
C CYS A 127 -7.12 5.59 -5.72
N CYS A 128 -6.06 5.23 -5.00
CA CYS A 128 -5.05 4.28 -5.44
C CYS A 128 -4.79 3.23 -4.37
N THR A 129 -4.49 2.01 -4.80
CA THR A 129 -3.92 0.95 -3.98
C THR A 129 -2.40 0.98 -4.13
N PHE A 130 -1.72 1.22 -3.03
CA PHE A 130 -0.27 1.22 -2.92
C PHE A 130 0.17 -0.16 -2.42
N LYS A 131 1.01 -0.85 -3.20
CA LYS A 131 1.47 -2.20 -2.89
C LYS A 131 2.91 -2.15 -2.39
N PHE A 132 3.17 -2.84 -1.29
CA PHE A 132 4.45 -2.81 -0.60
C PHE A 132 4.97 -4.23 -0.35
N GLN A 133 6.29 -4.41 -0.45
CA GLN A 133 6.98 -5.65 -0.07
C GLN A 133 8.11 -5.36 0.90
N ILE A 134 8.47 -6.33 1.75
CA ILE A 134 9.64 -6.20 2.63
C ILE A 134 10.90 -6.06 1.77
N ARG A 135 11.68 -4.99 2.00
CA ARG A 135 12.97 -4.73 1.36
C ARG A 135 13.89 -5.94 1.59
N ASN A 136 14.22 -6.63 0.52
CA ASN A 136 15.26 -7.65 0.59
C ASN A 136 16.63 -6.95 0.64
N LEU A 137 17.20 -6.86 1.85
CA LEU A 137 18.51 -6.24 2.10
C LEU A 137 19.63 -6.85 1.23
N LYS A 138 19.53 -8.13 0.84
CA LYS A 138 20.51 -8.76 -0.07
C LYS A 138 20.41 -8.18 -1.48
N LYS A 139 19.18 -7.99 -2.00
CA LYS A 139 18.94 -7.32 -3.29
C LYS A 139 19.43 -5.86 -3.25
N LEU A 140 19.18 -5.13 -2.17
CA LEU A 140 19.64 -3.74 -2.03
C LEU A 140 21.17 -3.63 -2.01
N LYS A 141 21.86 -4.51 -1.26
CA LYS A 141 23.32 -4.60 -1.26
C LYS A 141 23.88 -4.93 -2.65
N GLN A 142 23.22 -5.79 -3.42
CA GLN A 142 23.63 -6.15 -4.77
C GLN A 142 23.46 -4.99 -5.76
N MET A 143 22.33 -4.26 -5.70
CA MET A 143 22.09 -3.06 -6.52
C MET A 143 23.10 -1.94 -6.20
N ASN A 144 23.37 -1.71 -4.92
CA ASN A 144 24.35 -0.70 -4.49
C ASN A 144 25.79 -1.05 -4.94
N ARG A 145 26.16 -2.34 -4.94
CA ARG A 145 27.45 -2.77 -5.53
C ARG A 145 27.51 -2.53 -7.03
N ARG A 146 26.43 -2.81 -7.78
CA ARG A 146 26.37 -2.54 -9.22
C ARG A 146 26.45 -1.05 -9.56
N SER A 147 25.74 -0.20 -8.83
CA SER A 147 25.77 1.26 -9.03
C SER A 147 27.17 1.85 -8.78
N ARG A 148 27.90 1.37 -7.75
CA ARG A 148 29.29 1.78 -7.49
C ARG A 148 30.31 1.29 -8.53
N LEU A 149 29.97 0.29 -9.34
CA LEU A 149 30.86 -0.30 -10.36
C LEU A 149 30.69 0.32 -11.73
N ILE A 150 29.74 1.25 -11.94
CA ILE A 150 29.62 1.97 -13.22
C ILE A 150 30.77 2.99 -13.27
N PRO A 151 31.79 2.81 -14.11
CA PRO A 151 32.82 3.82 -14.28
C PRO A 151 32.19 5.01 -14.99
N ASN A 152 32.43 6.22 -14.50
CA ASN A 152 32.16 7.43 -15.26
C ASN A 152 33.01 7.40 -16.54
N LEU A 153 32.45 6.96 -17.67
CA LEU A 153 33.02 7.29 -18.97
C LEU A 153 32.70 8.76 -19.25
N GLY A 154 33.64 9.62 -18.87
CA GLY A 154 33.67 11.00 -19.33
C GLY A 154 34.09 11.10 -20.78
N GLY A 155 33.63 12.16 -21.45
CA GLY A 155 34.37 12.78 -22.55
C GLY A 155 33.76 12.71 -23.95
N ASN A 156 32.83 13.63 -24.20
CA ASN A 156 32.80 14.56 -25.34
C ASN A 156 32.41 14.11 -26.78
N ASN A 157 31.47 14.91 -27.30
CA ASN A 157 31.24 15.37 -28.68
C ASN A 157 30.43 14.48 -29.63
N PHE A 158 29.10 14.63 -29.64
CA PHE A 158 28.31 14.56 -30.88
C PHE A 158 27.17 15.61 -30.87
N HIS A 159 27.09 16.34 -31.99
CA HIS A 159 26.15 17.44 -32.29
C HIS A 159 24.67 16.99 -32.37
N PRO A 160 23.69 17.90 -32.19
CA PRO A 160 22.29 17.56 -31.97
C PRO A 160 21.51 17.39 -33.29
N GLY A 161 20.72 16.32 -33.39
CA GLY A 161 19.78 16.10 -34.49
C GLY A 161 18.84 14.92 -34.20
N HIS A 162 17.55 15.25 -34.08
CA HIS A 162 16.38 14.38 -34.27
C HIS A 162 16.13 13.19 -33.32
N SER A 163 15.16 13.43 -32.43
CA SER A 163 14.18 12.52 -31.80
C SER A 163 14.25 11.02 -32.13
N VAL A 164 14.43 10.18 -31.10
CA VAL A 164 13.62 9.00 -30.74
C VAL A 164 14.06 8.57 -29.34
N THR A 165 13.18 8.59 -28.33
CA THR A 165 13.37 7.78 -27.12
C THR A 165 12.15 6.90 -26.94
N ASP A 166 12.33 5.67 -27.39
CA ASP A 166 11.64 4.47 -27.00
C ASP A 166 11.48 4.42 -25.46
N ARG A 167 10.23 4.52 -24.99
CA ARG A 167 9.88 4.18 -23.61
C ARG A 167 9.48 2.71 -23.62
N GLY A 168 10.40 1.88 -23.10
CA GLY A 168 10.18 0.46 -22.86
C GLY A 168 8.82 0.20 -22.23
N VAL A 169 8.02 -0.59 -22.96
CA VAL A 169 6.70 -1.07 -22.56
C VAL A 169 6.85 -1.95 -21.33
N PHE A 170 6.37 -1.48 -20.18
CA PHE A 170 6.02 -2.38 -19.08
C PHE A 170 4.74 -3.12 -19.45
N HIS A 171 4.87 -4.41 -19.73
CA HIS A 171 3.70 -5.29 -19.86
C HIS A 171 2.99 -5.39 -18.50
N PRO A 172 1.68 -5.07 -18.42
CA PRO A 172 0.89 -5.38 -17.25
C PRO A 172 0.80 -6.90 -17.13
N VAL A 173 1.22 -7.46 -16.00
CA VAL A 173 0.89 -8.84 -15.64
C VAL A 173 -0.63 -8.90 -15.49
N ALA A 174 -1.27 -9.83 -16.21
CA ALA A 174 -2.71 -10.01 -16.17
C ALA A 174 -3.23 -10.19 -14.72
N PRO A 175 -4.40 -9.66 -14.37
CA PRO A 175 -4.99 -9.91 -13.06
C PRO A 175 -5.16 -11.42 -12.89
N VAL A 176 -4.60 -11.99 -11.82
CA VAL A 176 -4.90 -13.37 -11.45
C VAL A 176 -6.40 -13.45 -11.18
N GLU A 177 -7.11 -14.34 -11.87
CA GLU A 177 -8.54 -14.57 -11.67
C GLU A 177 -8.83 -14.78 -10.18
N ALA A 178 -9.59 -13.85 -9.60
CA ALA A 178 -10.13 -13.99 -8.26
C ALA A 178 -11.14 -15.15 -8.27
N ARG A 179 -10.67 -16.34 -7.89
CA ARG A 179 -11.55 -17.49 -7.66
C ARG A 179 -12.57 -17.14 -6.58
N SER A 180 -13.84 -17.30 -6.93
CA SER A 180 -15.02 -17.06 -6.07
C SER A 180 -14.86 -17.72 -4.70
N TRP A 181 -14.93 -16.90 -3.65
CA TRP A 181 -15.08 -17.39 -2.28
C TRP A 181 -16.55 -17.78 -2.06
N HIS A 182 -16.93 -18.97 -2.52
CA HIS A 182 -18.11 -19.66 -1.99
C HIS A 182 -17.71 -20.52 -0.79
N HIS A 183 -18.62 -20.58 0.19
CA HIS A 183 -18.55 -21.29 1.46
C HIS A 183 -17.86 -20.55 2.61
N PHE A 184 -18.65 -19.82 3.38
CA PHE A 184 -18.94 -20.19 4.79
C PHE A 184 -20.27 -19.52 5.18
N SER A 185 -21.35 -20.30 5.12
CA SER A 185 -22.51 -20.10 6.00
C SER A 185 -22.10 -20.53 7.41
N ARG A 186 -22.77 -19.95 8.42
CA ARG A 186 -22.58 -20.16 9.85
C ARG A 186 -22.28 -21.59 10.27
#